data_AF-A0A2U3LUX5-F1
#
_entry.id   AF-A0A2U3LUX5-F1
#
_cell.length_a   1.000
_cell.length_b   1.000
_cell.length_c   1.000
_cell.angle_alpha   90.00
_cell.angle_beta   90.00
_cell.angle_gamma   90.00
#
_symmetry.space_group_name_H-M   'P 1'
#
loop_
_entity.id
_entity.type
_entity.pdbx_description
1 polymer ?
#
loop_
_entity_poly.entity_id
_entity_poly.type
_entity_poly.pdbx_seq_one_letter_code
_entity_poly.pdbx_strand_id
1 'polypeptide(L)'
;MFTVASENLPLITIIVDNSCLGMVRQLQQLFYKQRYSASLAPVPVNFVYFAKAFGIEGHLATTQEEFNQALTVALASDKASVIVVKIALEDLVIPMLVPNAALNTHMDI
;
A
#
# COMPACT_ATOMS: atom_id res chain seq x y z
N MET A 1 14.73 2.58 -5.04
CA MET A 1 14.58 3.61 -6.09
C MET A 1 15.90 4.00 -6.73
N PHE A 2 16.92 4.38 -5.96
CA PHE A 2 18.23 4.70 -6.53
C PHE A 2 18.77 3.63 -7.50
N THR A 3 18.84 2.37 -7.09
CA THR A 3 19.31 1.27 -7.95
C THR A 3 18.42 1.05 -9.18
N VAL A 4 17.11 1.24 -9.04
CA VAL A 4 16.16 1.11 -10.16
C VAL A 4 16.45 2.17 -11.22
N ALA A 5 16.71 3.40 -10.78
CA ALA A 5 17.06 4.52 -11.66
C ALA A 5 18.47 4.37 -12.25
N SER A 6 19.47 3.94 -11.47
CA SER A 6 20.86 3.82 -11.94
C SER A 6 21.01 2.74 -13.00
N GLU A 7 20.34 1.60 -12.81
CA GLU A 7 20.40 0.45 -13.71
C GLU A 7 19.32 0.48 -14.81
N ASN A 8 18.50 1.54 -14.87
CA ASN A 8 17.37 1.67 -15.79
C ASN A 8 16.45 0.43 -15.84
N LEU A 9 16.12 -0.13 -14.68
CA LEU A 9 15.31 -1.35 -14.62
C LEU A 9 13.83 -1.04 -14.92
N PRO A 10 13.15 -1.79 -15.81
CA PRO A 10 11.74 -1.58 -16.14
C PRO A 10 10.83 -2.16 -15.05
N LEU A 11 10.86 -1.57 -13.86
CA LEU A 11 10.09 -2.02 -12.69
C LEU A 11 8.87 -1.14 -12.46
N ILE A 12 7.70 -1.78 -12.38
CA ILE A 12 6.45 -1.14 -11.94
C ILE A 12 6.29 -1.39 -10.44
N THR A 13 6.38 -0.33 -9.64
CA THR A 13 6.22 -0.39 -8.18
C THR A 13 4.84 0.11 -7.78
N ILE A 14 4.04 -0.76 -7.19
CA ILE A 14 2.70 -0.40 -6.68
C ILE A 14 2.79 -0.25 -5.16
N ILE A 15 2.48 0.93 -4.66
CA ILE A 15 2.46 1.25 -3.23
C ILE A 15 1.00 1.34 -2.80
N VAL A 16 0.55 0.38 -2.00
CA VAL A 16 -0.77 0.41 -1.38
C VAL A 16 -0.66 1.20 -0.07
N ASP A 17 -1.16 2.44 -0.09
CA ASP A 17 -1.01 3.40 1.00
C ASP A 17 -2.32 3.57 1.76
N ASN A 18 -2.40 2.93 2.92
CA ASN A 18 -3.45 3.09 3.94
C ASN A 18 -3.02 4.02 5.09
N SER A 19 -1.93 4.77 4.96
CA SER A 19 -1.42 5.70 5.97
C SER A 19 -1.19 5.09 7.37
N CYS A 20 -0.91 3.78 7.45
CA CYS A 20 -0.63 3.10 8.71
C CYS A 20 0.19 1.80 8.52
N LEU A 21 0.60 1.18 9.62
CA LEU A 21 1.08 -0.20 9.67
C LEU A 21 -0.13 -1.14 9.73
N GLY A 22 -0.78 -1.35 8.58
CA GLY A 22 -2.10 -2.00 8.47
C GLY A 22 -2.28 -3.29 9.27
N MET A 23 -1.33 -4.23 9.18
CA MET A 23 -1.41 -5.50 9.93
C MET A 23 -1.37 -5.29 11.45
N VAL A 24 -0.49 -4.41 11.94
CA VAL A 24 -0.38 -4.10 13.38
C VAL A 24 -1.62 -3.34 13.85
N ARG A 25 -2.14 -2.40 13.03
CA ARG A 25 -3.39 -1.68 13.30
C ARG A 25 -4.57 -2.64 13.43
N GLN A 26 -4.70 -3.60 12.50
CA GLN A 26 -5.76 -4.61 12.53
C GLN A 26 -5.69 -5.46 13.83
N LEU A 27 -4.50 -5.94 14.21
CA LEU A 27 -4.33 -6.66 15.48
C LEU A 27 -4.69 -5.80 16.70
N GLN A 28 -4.32 -4.52 16.70
CA GLN A 28 -4.65 -3.58 17.78
C GLN A 28 -6.15 -3.29 17.88
N GLN A 29 -6.82 -3.15 16.73
CA GLN A 29 -8.27 -3.00 16.66
C GLN A 29 -9.00 -4.20 17.26
N LEU A 30 -8.55 -5.41 16.92
CA LEU A 30 -9.24 -6.65 17.28
C LEU A 30 -8.94 -7.13 18.70
N PHE A 31 -7.67 -7.13 19.11
CA PHE A 31 -7.25 -7.74 20.37
C PHE A 31 -6.96 -6.73 21.49
N TYR A 32 -6.87 -5.44 21.16
CA TYR A 32 -6.43 -4.40 22.10
C TYR A 32 -7.41 -3.24 22.23
N LYS A 33 -8.71 -3.49 22.00
CA LYS A 33 -9.80 -2.49 22.17
C LYS A 33 -9.52 -1.19 21.41
N GLN A 34 -9.00 -1.29 20.19
CA GLN A 34 -8.65 -0.13 19.36
C GLN A 34 -7.59 0.81 19.99
N ARG A 35 -6.77 0.29 20.90
CA ARG A 35 -5.64 1.04 21.44
C ARG A 35 -4.49 1.03 20.44
N TYR A 36 -4.48 2.02 19.55
CA TYR A 36 -3.44 2.17 18.54
C TYR A 36 -2.14 2.69 19.15
N SER A 37 -1.06 1.91 19.02
CA SER A 37 0.26 2.25 19.56
C SER A 37 1.30 2.10 18.45
N ALA A 38 1.89 3.22 18.03
CA ALA A 38 2.92 3.28 16.99
C ALA A 38 2.53 2.59 15.65
N SER A 39 1.24 2.51 15.34
CA SER A 39 0.72 1.86 14.14
C SER A 39 0.10 2.84 13.14
N LEU A 40 -0.26 4.05 13.55
CA LEU A 40 -0.72 5.10 12.64
C LEU A 40 0.50 5.88 12.13
N ALA A 41 0.49 6.30 10.85
CA ALA A 41 1.51 7.19 10.33
C ALA A 41 1.12 8.65 10.64
N PRO A 42 1.81 9.36 11.56
CA PRO A 42 1.45 10.73 11.92
C PRO A 42 1.79 11.73 10.82
N VAL A 43 2.75 11.39 9.95
CA VAL A 43 3.21 12.24 8.85
C VAL A 43 2.99 11.48 7.54
N PRO A 44 2.17 12.01 6.61
CA PRO A 44 1.96 11.39 5.32
C PRO A 44 3.22 11.52 4.46
N VAL A 45 3.67 10.40 3.88
CA VAL A 45 4.78 10.38 2.93
C VAL A 45 4.24 10.56 1.52
N ASN A 46 4.78 11.52 0.77
CA ASN A 46 4.44 11.66 -0.64
C ASN A 46 5.38 10.80 -1.50
N PHE A 47 4.95 9.57 -1.77
CA PHE A 47 5.73 8.62 -2.57
C PHE A 47 5.88 9.03 -4.04
N VAL A 48 4.96 9.84 -4.59
CA VAL A 48 5.08 10.38 -5.95
C VAL A 48 6.27 11.32 -6.05
N TYR A 49 6.42 12.27 -5.12
CA TYR A 49 7.58 13.16 -5.09
C TYR A 49 8.87 12.39 -4.77
N PHE A 50 8.80 11.37 -3.91
CA PHE A 50 9.95 10.50 -3.65
C PHE A 50 10.43 9.78 -4.92
N ALA A 51 9.52 9.26 -5.75
CA ALA A 51 9.86 8.66 -7.04
C ALA A 51 10.48 9.68 -8.01
N LYS A 52 9.85 10.86 -8.11
CA LYS A 52 10.32 11.96 -8.98
C LYS A 52 11.72 12.43 -8.63
N ALA A 53 12.11 12.40 -7.36
CA ALA A 53 13.47 12.75 -6.93
C ALA A 53 14.57 11.87 -7.56
N PHE A 54 14.23 10.64 -7.97
CA PHE A 54 15.12 9.72 -8.68
C PHE A 54 14.89 9.72 -10.21
N GLY A 55 14.09 10.64 -10.75
CA GLY A 55 13.74 10.68 -12.17
C GLY A 55 12.73 9.61 -12.61
N ILE A 56 12.08 8.93 -11.67
CA ILE A 56 11.07 7.90 -11.94
C ILE A 56 9.69 8.55 -11.96
N GLU A 57 8.86 8.18 -12.94
CA GLU A 57 7.50 8.68 -13.04
C GLU A 57 6.63 8.13 -11.89
N GLY A 58 5.85 9.01 -11.26
CA GLY A 58 5.00 8.66 -10.13
C GLY A 58 3.56 9.09 -10.39
N HIS A 59 2.62 8.17 -10.21
CA HIS A 59 1.18 8.37 -10.36
C HIS A 59 0.49 8.15 -9.02
N LEU A 60 -0.49 8.99 -8.72
CA LEU A 60 -1.40 8.80 -7.59
C LEU A 60 -2.73 8.31 -8.16
N ALA A 61 -3.23 7.20 -7.62
CA ALA A 61 -4.54 6.64 -7.92
C ALA A 61 -5.40 6.62 -6.65
N THR A 62 -6.55 7.26 -6.72
CA THR A 62 -7.58 7.32 -5.68
C THR A 62 -8.84 6.53 -6.05
N THR A 63 -8.98 6.21 -7.33
CA THR A 63 -10.07 5.38 -7.86
C THR A 63 -9.52 4.15 -8.62
N GLN A 64 -10.39 3.17 -8.84
CA GLN A 64 -10.04 1.98 -9.61
C GLN A 64 -9.77 2.31 -11.09
N GLU A 65 -10.50 3.28 -11.65
CA GLU A 65 -10.29 3.78 -13.01
C GLU A 65 -8.91 4.44 -13.16
N GLU A 66 -8.53 5.31 -12.21
CA GLU A 66 -7.21 5.95 -12.19
C GLU A 66 -6.09 4.92 -12.08
N PHE A 67 -6.27 3.88 -11.25
CA PHE A 67 -5.30 2.79 -11.13
C PHE A 67 -5.14 2.04 -12.45
N ASN A 68 -6.25 1.66 -13.09
CA ASN A 68 -6.22 0.93 -14.37
C ASN A 68 -5.55 1.77 -15.47
N GLN A 69 -5.81 3.08 -15.50
CA GLN A 69 -5.16 3.99 -16.44
C GLN A 69 -3.65 4.08 -16.17
N ALA A 70 -3.25 4.30 -14.92
CA ALA A 70 -1.83 4.39 -14.53
C ALA A 70 -1.07 3.09 -14.82
N LEU A 71 -1.70 1.94 -14.54
CA LEU A 71 -1.13 0.62 -14.83
C LEU A 71 -0.95 0.39 -16.33
N THR A 72 -1.94 0.77 -17.14
CA THR A 72 -1.85 0.67 -18.61
C THR A 72 -0.70 1.52 -19.16
N VAL A 73 -0.55 2.75 -18.67
CA VAL A 73 0.56 3.63 -19.07
C VAL A 73 1.91 3.05 -18.62
N ALA A 74 2.01 2.56 -17.38
CA ALA A 74 3.23 1.97 -16.85
C ALA A 74 3.66 0.72 -17.64
N LEU A 75 2.72 -0.15 -18.00
CA LEU A 75 2.97 -1.34 -18.81
C LEU A 75 3.43 -1.02 -20.24
N ALA A 76 3.01 0.12 -20.81
CA ALA A 76 3.40 0.54 -22.15
C ALA A 76 4.74 1.33 -22.19
N SER A 77 5.24 1.80 -21.04
CA SER A 77 6.37 2.74 -20.97
C SER A 77 7.75 2.06 -21.03
N ASP A 78 7.84 0.73 -20.80
CA ASP A 78 9.10 -0.04 -20.66
C ASP A 78 10.15 0.64 -19.74
N LYS A 79 9.68 1.46 -18.81
CA LYS A 79 10.48 2.26 -17.87
C LYS A 79 10.02 2.00 -16.44
N ALA A 80 10.88 2.35 -15.49
CA ALA A 80 10.49 2.38 -14.09
C ALA A 80 9.28 3.30 -13.87
N SER A 81 8.29 2.84 -13.13
CA SER A 81 7.10 3.62 -12.78
C SER A 81 6.66 3.31 -11.34
N VAL A 82 6.11 4.31 -10.67
CA VAL A 82 5.53 4.19 -9.33
C VAL A 82 4.06 4.53 -9.39
N ILE A 83 3.23 3.65 -8.86
CA ILE A 83 1.79 3.86 -8.74
C ILE A 83 1.45 3.80 -7.26
N VAL A 84 0.99 4.92 -6.71
CA VAL A 84 0.55 5.03 -5.32
C VAL A 84 -0.96 4.88 -5.30
N VAL A 85 -1.45 3.80 -4.71
CA VAL A 85 -2.87 3.52 -4.56
C VAL A 85 -3.29 3.92 -3.15
N LYS A 86 -4.15 4.94 -3.04
CA LYS A 86 -4.74 5.32 -1.77
C LYS A 86 -5.91 4.39 -1.45
N ILE A 87 -5.86 3.75 -0.30
CA ILE A 87 -6.96 2.93 0.23
C ILE A 87 -7.41 3.47 1.58
N ALA A 88 -8.56 3.02 2.07
CA ALA A 88 -9.09 3.49 3.35
C ALA A 88 -8.19 3.03 4.50
N LEU A 89 -8.05 3.87 5.52
CA LEU A 89 -7.33 3.51 6.74
C LEU A 89 -8.02 2.32 7.40
N GLU A 90 -9.34 2.27 7.31
CA GLU A 90 -10.25 1.36 7.99
C GLU A 90 -10.23 -0.06 7.40
N ASP A 91 -9.75 -0.23 6.17
CA ASP A 91 -9.75 -1.51 5.47
C ASP A 91 -9.02 -2.60 6.27
N LEU A 92 -9.66 -3.78 6.33
CA LEU A 92 -9.17 -4.95 7.04
C LEU A 92 -9.02 -6.12 6.08
N VAL A 93 -8.02 -6.96 6.34
CA VAL A 93 -7.87 -8.23 5.63
C VAL A 93 -8.89 -9.22 6.20
N ILE A 94 -9.76 -9.73 5.33
CA ILE A 94 -10.78 -10.75 5.63
C ILE A 94 -10.65 -11.94 4.65
N PRO A 95 -10.98 -13.18 5.07
CA PRO A 95 -11.34 -13.59 6.43
C PRO A 95 -10.11 -13.66 7.35
N MET A 96 -10.31 -13.41 8.65
CA MET A 96 -9.24 -13.51 9.65
C MET A 96 -9.44 -14.74 10.53
N LEU A 97 -8.41 -15.56 10.68
CA LEU A 97 -8.43 -16.71 11.59
C LEU A 97 -8.20 -16.26 13.04
N VAL A 98 -8.93 -16.86 13.96
CA VAL A 98 -8.66 -16.70 15.39
C VAL A 98 -7.31 -17.39 15.70
N PRO A 99 -6.34 -16.69 16.32
CA PRO A 99 -5.07 -17.30 16.70
C PRO A 99 -5.29 -18.56 17.54
N ASN A 100 -4.63 -19.65 17.18
CA ASN A 100 -4.74 -20.96 17.83
C ASN A 100 -6.12 -21.65 17.71
N ALA A 101 -7.01 -21.20 16.82
CA ALA A 101 -8.25 -21.92 16.51
C ALA A 101 -8.10 -22.87 15.30
N ALA A 102 -9.10 -23.72 15.09
CA ALA A 102 -9.17 -24.56 13.91
C ALA A 102 -9.33 -23.71 12.64
N LEU A 103 -8.86 -24.20 11.49
CA LEU A 103 -8.86 -23.47 10.21
C LEU A 103 -10.26 -23.05 9.72
N ASN A 104 -11.32 -23.69 10.20
CA ASN A 104 -12.70 -23.35 9.89
C ASN A 104 -13.27 -22.23 10.80
N THR A 105 -12.52 -21.79 11.80
CA THR A 105 -12.93 -20.77 12.77
C THR A 105 -12.38 -19.41 12.34
N HIS A 106 -13.24 -18.58 11.77
CA HIS A 106 -12.94 -17.20 11.40
C HIS A 106 -13.54 -16.24 12.40
N MET A 107 -12.96 -15.04 12.48
CA MET A 107 -13.55 -13.92 13.19
C MET A 107 -14.61 -13.25 12.32
N ASP A 108 -15.79 -13.02 12.91
CA ASP A 108 -16.81 -12.13 12.35
C ASP A 108 -16.43 -10.69 12.74
N ILE A 109 -16.04 -9.88 11.75
CA ILE A 109 -15.55 -8.49 11.93
C ILE A 109 -16.36 -7.56 11.02
#